data_AF-A0A068UP93-F1
#
_entry.id   AF-A0A068UP93-F1
#
_cell.length_a   1.000
_cell.length_b   1.000
_cell.length_c   1.000
_cell.angle_alpha   90.00
_cell.angle_beta   90.00
_cell.angle_gamma   90.00
#
_symmetry.space_group_name_H-M   'P 1'
#
loop_
_entity.id
_entity.type
_entity.pdbx_description
1 polymer ?
#
loop_
_entity_poly.entity_id
_entity_poly.type
_entity_poly.pdbx_seq_one_letter_code
_entity_poly.pdbx_strand_id
1 'polypeptide(L)'
;MQSSNTSVYAVGDVAAFPVKMFAETRRLEHVDSARKSARHAVAAIMEPEKTGEFDYLPFFYSRVFTLSWQFYGDNAGEVIHFGDFSGKTFGPYWINKGHLVGSFLEGGTKEQYEAIAKATRLKPAIEDLGELERQGLGFALTASQKPSSSSPPLVAGSSNLVIEKPLHAWYATAGVIVAASVATFAYWYGRRRRSKTGCDCFRNSDNSVNLCLPNSIRIEFEFEIW
;
A
#
# COMPACT_ATOMS: atom_id res chain seq x y z
N MET A 1 -16.87 10.74 2.98
CA MET A 1 -17.48 9.38 3.07
C MET A 1 -18.92 9.38 3.62
N GLN A 2 -19.60 10.54 3.64
CA GLN A 2 -21.01 10.63 4.04
C GLN A 2 -21.90 10.14 2.89
N SER A 3 -23.00 9.45 3.20
CA SER A 3 -23.99 9.02 2.21
C SER A 3 -24.97 10.15 1.86
N SER A 4 -25.98 9.85 1.03
CA SER A 4 -27.10 10.79 0.80
C SER A 4 -27.92 11.06 2.08
N ASN A 5 -27.87 10.17 3.07
CA ASN A 5 -28.38 10.43 4.40
C ASN A 5 -27.27 11.04 5.28
N THR A 6 -27.51 12.24 5.79
CA THR A 6 -26.52 13.03 6.53
C THR A 6 -26.06 12.40 7.84
N SER A 7 -26.85 11.48 8.41
CA SER A 7 -26.50 10.74 9.63
C SER A 7 -25.80 9.40 9.36
N VAL A 8 -25.59 9.03 8.09
CA VAL A 8 -25.06 7.71 7.70
C VAL A 8 -23.78 7.86 6.87
N TYR A 9 -22.76 7.07 7.24
CA TYR A 9 -21.48 6.98 6.57
C TYR A 9 -21.26 5.56 6.03
N ALA A 10 -20.60 5.45 4.88
CA ALA A 10 -20.19 4.17 4.30
C ALA A 10 -18.67 4.16 4.11
N VAL A 11 -18.03 3.03 4.42
CA VAL A 11 -16.57 2.86 4.35
C VAL A 11 -16.23 1.46 3.84
N GLY A 12 -14.98 1.26 3.39
CA GLY A 12 -14.54 -0.04 2.86
C GLY A 12 -15.27 -0.45 1.58
N ASP A 13 -15.43 -1.77 1.40
CA ASP A 13 -15.79 -2.40 0.12
C ASP A 13 -17.18 -2.02 -0.39
N VAL A 14 -18.08 -1.62 0.51
CA VAL A 14 -19.45 -1.16 0.17
C VAL A 14 -19.50 0.29 -0.29
N ALA A 15 -18.43 1.07 -0.07
CA ALA A 15 -18.43 2.49 -0.35
C ALA A 15 -17.95 2.78 -1.76
N ALA A 16 -18.80 3.41 -2.56
CA ALA A 16 -18.41 4.07 -3.79
C ALA A 16 -18.11 5.55 -3.49
N PHE A 17 -16.93 6.04 -3.86
CA PHE A 17 -16.49 7.41 -3.58
C PHE A 17 -15.71 8.00 -4.76
N PRO A 18 -15.69 9.34 -4.93
CA PRO A 18 -14.91 9.98 -5.98
C PRO A 18 -13.41 9.78 -5.74
N VAL A 19 -12.74 9.14 -6.69
CA VAL A 19 -11.29 8.98 -6.70
C VAL A 19 -10.71 10.08 -7.58
N LYS A 20 -10.14 11.12 -6.95
CA LYS A 20 -9.58 12.30 -7.65
C LYS A 20 -8.62 11.95 -8.77
N MET A 21 -7.85 10.89 -8.58
CA MET A 21 -6.91 10.40 -9.59
C MET A 21 -7.60 10.05 -10.91
N PHE A 22 -8.82 9.53 -10.87
CA PHE A 22 -9.54 9.09 -12.07
C PHE A 22 -10.63 10.08 -12.49
N ALA A 23 -10.92 11.09 -11.66
CA ALA A 23 -12.07 11.98 -11.81
C ALA A 23 -13.41 11.21 -11.91
N GLU A 24 -13.48 10.03 -11.29
CA GLU A 24 -14.60 9.08 -11.36
C GLU A 24 -14.95 8.57 -9.96
N THR A 25 -16.21 8.18 -9.78
CA THR A 25 -16.64 7.45 -8.58
C THR A 25 -16.34 5.97 -8.76
N ARG A 26 -15.57 5.38 -7.84
CA ARG A 26 -15.25 3.95 -7.85
C ARG A 26 -15.52 3.30 -6.50
N ARG A 27 -15.83 2.00 -6.55
CA ARG A 27 -15.89 1.09 -5.41
C ARG A 27 -14.61 0.25 -5.41
N LEU A 28 -13.92 0.17 -4.29
CA LEU A 28 -12.59 -0.47 -4.19
C LEU A 28 -12.56 -1.47 -3.04
N GLU A 29 -12.18 -2.71 -3.34
CA GLU A 29 -12.07 -3.81 -2.37
C GLU A 29 -10.65 -3.96 -1.84
N HIS A 30 -10.09 -2.86 -1.37
CA HIS A 30 -8.69 -2.81 -0.94
C HIS A 30 -8.63 -2.62 0.57
N VAL A 31 -7.83 -3.45 1.26
CA VAL A 31 -7.64 -3.35 2.70
C VAL A 31 -7.14 -1.96 3.14
N ASP A 32 -6.30 -1.31 2.33
CA ASP A 32 -5.81 0.03 2.58
C ASP A 32 -6.90 1.10 2.39
N SER A 33 -7.76 0.94 1.37
CA SER A 33 -8.95 1.78 1.16
C SER A 33 -9.89 1.70 2.36
N ALA A 34 -10.18 0.49 2.87
CA ALA A 34 -11.01 0.30 4.06
C ALA A 34 -10.45 1.01 5.30
N ARG A 35 -9.13 0.87 5.56
CA ARG A 35 -8.47 1.54 6.69
C ARG A 35 -8.52 3.07 6.57
N LYS A 36 -8.21 3.60 5.39
CA LYS A 36 -8.12 5.06 5.17
C LYS A 36 -9.51 5.71 5.13
N SER A 37 -10.48 5.08 4.48
CA SER A 37 -11.86 5.56 4.44
C SER A 37 -12.51 5.57 5.84
N ALA A 38 -12.26 4.55 6.66
CA ALA A 38 -12.69 4.53 8.06
C ALA A 38 -12.12 5.69 8.88
N ARG A 39 -10.80 5.93 8.80
CA ARG A 39 -10.16 7.05 9.49
C ARG A 39 -10.73 8.40 9.04
N HIS A 40 -10.90 8.57 7.74
CA HIS A 40 -11.47 9.79 7.18
C HIS A 40 -12.93 10.00 7.61
N ALA A 41 -13.75 8.94 7.64
CA ALA A 41 -15.13 9.04 8.10
C ALA A 41 -15.21 9.48 9.57
N VAL A 42 -14.38 8.89 10.45
CA VAL A 42 -14.32 9.30 11.86
C VAL A 42 -13.83 10.75 12.00
N ALA A 43 -12.81 11.15 11.26
CA ALA A 43 -12.35 12.54 11.24
C ALA A 43 -13.48 13.51 10.83
N ALA A 44 -14.22 13.18 9.77
CA ALA A 44 -15.35 13.98 9.30
C ALA A 44 -16.49 14.09 10.33
N ILE A 45 -16.71 13.03 11.13
CA ILE A 45 -17.71 13.03 12.20
C ILE A 45 -17.27 13.93 13.37
N MET A 46 -15.99 13.83 13.77
CA MET A 46 -15.48 14.50 14.97
C MET A 46 -15.12 15.96 14.71
N GLU A 47 -14.54 16.26 13.54
CA GLU A 47 -13.99 17.56 13.17
C GLU A 47 -14.33 17.89 11.69
N PRO A 48 -15.61 18.10 11.35
CA PRO A 48 -16.06 18.28 9.97
C PRO A 48 -15.39 19.47 9.28
N GLU A 49 -15.18 20.58 9.99
CA GLU A 49 -14.58 21.80 9.43
C GLU A 49 -13.08 21.67 9.12
N LYS A 50 -12.39 20.73 9.78
CA LYS A 50 -10.96 20.47 9.55
C LYS A 50 -10.73 19.31 8.59
N THR A 51 -11.74 18.48 8.37
CA THR A 51 -11.60 17.30 7.53
C THR A 51 -11.72 17.71 6.06
N GLY A 52 -10.57 17.83 5.41
CA GLY A 52 -10.51 18.03 3.96
C GLY A 52 -11.00 16.81 3.18
N GLU A 53 -11.01 16.92 1.86
CA GLU A 53 -11.48 15.85 0.96
C GLU A 53 -10.66 14.56 1.07
N PHE A 54 -11.31 13.41 0.83
CA PHE A 54 -10.65 12.11 0.83
C PHE A 54 -9.82 11.90 -0.44
N ASP A 55 -8.52 12.20 -0.36
CA ASP A 55 -7.58 12.02 -1.48
C ASP A 55 -6.86 10.66 -1.41
N TYR A 56 -7.52 9.63 -1.95
CA TYR A 56 -7.00 8.27 -1.99
C TYR A 56 -6.24 7.99 -3.29
N LEU A 57 -4.99 7.53 -3.16
CA LEU A 57 -4.25 6.87 -4.23
C LEU A 57 -4.57 5.37 -4.15
N PRO A 58 -5.23 4.78 -5.16
CA PRO A 58 -5.47 3.34 -5.20
C PRO A 58 -4.17 2.58 -5.05
N PHE A 59 -4.18 1.67 -4.07
CA PHE A 59 -3.05 0.83 -3.73
C PHE A 59 -3.55 -0.61 -3.54
N PHE A 60 -2.89 -1.52 -4.23
CA PHE A 60 -3.11 -2.96 -4.10
C PHE A 60 -1.76 -3.67 -4.00
N TYR A 61 -1.73 -4.80 -3.31
CA TYR A 61 -0.53 -5.63 -3.20
C TYR A 61 -0.94 -7.09 -3.08
N SER A 62 -0.04 -7.97 -3.48
CA SER A 62 -0.18 -9.39 -3.20
C SER A 62 1.18 -10.03 -3.03
N ARG A 63 1.16 -11.25 -2.49
CA ARG A 63 2.33 -12.08 -2.27
C ARG A 63 1.96 -13.53 -2.48
N VAL A 64 2.68 -14.18 -3.38
CA VAL A 64 2.50 -15.61 -3.67
C VAL A 64 3.87 -16.23 -3.83
N PHE A 65 4.17 -17.29 -3.07
CA PHE A 65 5.52 -17.87 -2.99
C PHE A 65 6.59 -16.82 -2.66
N THR A 66 7.63 -16.73 -3.49
CA THR A 66 8.71 -15.74 -3.39
C THR A 66 8.39 -14.42 -4.07
N LEU A 67 7.26 -14.33 -4.77
CA LEU A 67 6.83 -13.13 -5.48
C LEU A 67 6.08 -12.20 -4.52
N SER A 68 6.35 -10.91 -4.61
CA SER A 68 5.73 -9.88 -3.78
C SER A 68 5.70 -8.58 -4.56
N TRP A 69 4.50 -8.16 -4.97
CA TRP A 69 4.31 -6.98 -5.80
C TRP A 69 3.39 -5.95 -5.17
N GLN A 70 3.53 -4.72 -5.64
CA GLN A 70 2.67 -3.60 -5.31
C GLN A 70 2.24 -2.86 -6.57
N PHE A 71 0.99 -2.42 -6.57
CA PHE A 71 0.38 -1.64 -7.63
C PHE A 71 -0.20 -0.36 -7.06
N TYR A 72 0.05 0.74 -7.76
CA TYR A 72 -0.45 2.08 -7.44
C TYR A 72 -1.13 2.69 -8.66
N GLY A 73 -2.28 3.33 -8.48
CA GLY A 73 -2.94 4.12 -9.53
C GLY A 73 -3.93 3.34 -10.40
N ASP A 74 -4.01 3.70 -11.69
CA ASP A 74 -4.90 3.11 -12.70
C ASP A 74 -4.14 2.20 -13.66
N ASN A 75 -4.80 1.14 -14.13
CA ASN A 75 -4.28 0.25 -15.16
C ASN A 75 -4.79 0.61 -16.57
N ALA A 76 -5.18 1.87 -16.77
CA ALA A 76 -5.70 2.37 -18.05
C ALA A 76 -4.59 3.01 -18.90
N GLY A 77 -4.60 2.75 -20.20
CA GLY A 77 -3.71 3.37 -21.18
C GLY A 77 -2.62 2.45 -21.72
N GLU A 78 -1.56 3.06 -22.25
CA GLU A 78 -0.41 2.37 -22.83
C GLU A 78 0.50 1.81 -21.73
N VAL A 79 1.00 0.60 -21.93
CA VAL A 79 1.78 -0.13 -20.93
C VAL A 79 3.25 -0.16 -21.33
N ILE A 80 4.11 0.43 -20.50
CA ILE A 80 5.56 0.46 -20.71
C ILE A 80 6.22 -0.43 -19.67
N HIS A 81 6.84 -1.51 -20.12
CA HIS A 81 7.51 -2.46 -19.24
C HIS A 81 8.96 -2.03 -19.00
N PHE A 82 9.50 -2.33 -17.82
CA PHE A 82 10.90 -2.12 -17.50
C PHE A 82 11.42 -3.26 -16.61
N GLY A 83 12.75 -3.36 -16.56
CA GLY A 83 13.43 -4.40 -15.80
C GLY A 83 13.48 -5.73 -16.54
N ASP A 84 13.83 -6.79 -15.80
CA ASP A 84 14.03 -8.12 -16.35
C ASP A 84 12.99 -9.08 -15.78
N PHE A 85 12.12 -9.61 -16.64
CA PHE A 85 11.09 -10.60 -16.29
C PHE A 85 11.64 -11.95 -15.87
N SER A 86 12.88 -12.26 -16.25
CA SER A 86 13.61 -13.42 -15.73
C SER A 86 14.36 -13.12 -14.43
N GLY A 87 14.46 -11.83 -14.09
CA GLY A 87 15.09 -11.31 -12.89
C GLY A 87 14.15 -11.26 -11.69
N LYS A 88 14.61 -10.59 -10.63
CA LYS A 88 13.87 -10.45 -9.37
C LYS A 88 12.99 -9.21 -9.29
N THR A 89 13.20 -8.24 -10.18
CA THR A 89 12.57 -6.93 -10.10
C THR A 89 12.24 -6.43 -11.49
N PHE A 90 10.95 -6.29 -11.75
CA PHE A 90 10.41 -5.78 -13.00
C PHE A 90 9.07 -5.11 -12.73
N GLY A 91 8.61 -4.32 -13.67
CA GLY A 91 7.28 -3.75 -13.58
C GLY A 91 6.87 -2.99 -14.83
N PRO A 92 5.56 -2.86 -15.06
CA PRO A 92 5.05 -1.87 -16.00
C PRO A 92 4.64 -0.55 -15.34
N TYR A 93 4.69 0.50 -16.17
CA TYR A 93 3.97 1.76 -15.99
C TYR A 93 2.79 1.83 -16.95
N TRP A 94 1.72 2.51 -16.52
CA TRP A 94 0.57 2.84 -17.37
C TRP A 94 0.56 4.33 -17.67
N ILE A 95 0.54 4.66 -18.96
CA ILE A 95 0.54 6.01 -19.48
C ILE A 95 -0.82 6.28 -20.14
N ASN A 96 -1.53 7.28 -19.65
CA ASN A 96 -2.80 7.70 -20.20
C ASN A 96 -2.76 9.20 -20.51
N LYS A 97 -3.12 9.58 -21.73
CA LYS A 97 -3.05 10.97 -22.22
C LYS A 97 -1.68 11.61 -21.95
N GLY A 98 -0.59 10.86 -22.16
CA GLY A 98 0.78 11.32 -21.96
C GLY A 98 1.20 11.51 -20.49
N HIS A 99 0.43 11.02 -19.51
CA HIS A 99 0.77 11.13 -18.10
C HIS A 99 0.88 9.76 -17.45
N LEU A 100 1.79 9.61 -16.49
CA LEU A 100 1.87 8.41 -15.65
C LEU A 100 0.62 8.31 -14.76
N VAL A 101 -0.16 7.26 -14.95
CA VAL A 101 -1.38 7.00 -14.16
C VAL A 101 -1.32 5.73 -13.32
N GLY A 102 -0.41 4.81 -13.62
CA GLY A 102 -0.25 3.58 -12.84
C GLY A 102 1.18 3.09 -12.80
N SER A 103 1.55 2.45 -11.70
CA SER A 103 2.85 1.80 -11.53
C SER A 103 2.68 0.47 -10.84
N PHE A 104 3.30 -0.56 -11.41
CA PHE A 104 3.46 -1.87 -10.80
C PHE A 104 4.94 -2.12 -10.53
N LEU A 105 5.24 -2.80 -9.44
CA LEU A 105 6.58 -3.30 -9.18
C LEU A 105 6.51 -4.64 -8.46
N GLU A 106 7.20 -5.63 -9.04
CA GLU A 106 7.53 -6.90 -8.39
C GLU A 106 8.91 -6.80 -7.74
N GLY A 107 9.07 -7.38 -6.55
CA GLY A 107 10.37 -7.58 -5.92
C GLY A 107 11.14 -6.29 -5.59
N GLY A 108 10.42 -5.18 -5.39
CA GLY A 108 11.00 -3.90 -4.99
C GLY A 108 11.42 -3.83 -3.52
N THR A 109 12.34 -2.91 -3.19
CA THR A 109 12.60 -2.48 -1.81
C THR A 109 11.55 -1.49 -1.34
N LYS A 110 11.52 -1.21 -0.03
CA LYS A 110 10.61 -0.22 0.55
C LYS A 110 10.74 1.16 -0.12
N GLU A 111 11.98 1.59 -0.33
CA GLU A 111 12.31 2.89 -0.93
C GLU A 111 11.82 2.95 -2.39
N GLN A 112 11.94 1.84 -3.13
CA GLN A 112 11.46 1.75 -4.50
C GLN A 112 9.93 1.78 -4.57
N TYR A 113 9.24 1.10 -3.65
CA TYR A 113 7.79 1.17 -3.56
C TYR A 113 7.28 2.57 -3.22
N GLU A 114 7.94 3.26 -2.30
CA GLU A 114 7.63 4.65 -1.97
C GLU A 114 7.87 5.58 -3.17
N ALA A 115 8.94 5.34 -3.94
CA ALA A 115 9.27 6.11 -5.12
C ALA A 115 8.21 5.98 -6.22
N ILE A 116 7.80 4.76 -6.58
CA ILE A 116 6.75 4.54 -7.59
C ILE A 116 5.39 5.09 -7.13
N ALA A 117 5.07 4.98 -5.83
CA ALA A 117 3.83 5.53 -5.28
C ALA A 117 3.82 7.06 -5.39
N LYS A 118 4.95 7.71 -5.08
CA LYS A 118 5.10 9.17 -5.20
C LYS A 118 5.07 9.62 -6.65
N ALA A 119 5.78 8.95 -7.55
CA ALA A 119 5.76 9.25 -8.98
C ALA A 119 4.33 9.15 -9.54
N THR A 120 3.61 8.07 -9.21
CA THR A 120 2.21 7.85 -9.62
C THR A 120 1.30 8.96 -9.10
N ARG A 121 1.48 9.38 -7.84
CA ARG A 121 0.70 10.47 -7.24
C ARG A 121 0.95 11.82 -7.92
N LEU A 122 2.19 12.09 -8.33
CA LEU A 122 2.57 13.33 -9.01
C LEU A 122 2.03 13.40 -10.44
N LYS A 123 1.72 12.26 -11.07
CA LYS A 123 1.27 12.16 -12.47
C LYS A 123 2.13 13.00 -13.43
N PRO A 124 3.45 12.78 -13.49
CA PRO A 124 4.30 13.50 -14.43
C PRO A 124 3.85 13.25 -15.87
N ALA A 125 3.97 14.28 -16.71
CA ALA A 125 3.92 14.11 -18.15
C ALA A 125 5.14 13.31 -18.63
N ILE A 126 4.92 12.38 -19.54
CA ILE A 126 5.94 11.53 -20.13
C ILE A 126 6.14 11.97 -21.58
N GLU A 127 7.31 12.53 -21.86
CA GLU A 127 7.67 13.02 -23.20
C GLU A 127 8.22 11.90 -24.09
N ASP A 128 8.99 10.97 -23.51
CA ASP A 128 9.64 9.86 -24.22
C ASP A 128 9.40 8.53 -23.49
N LEU A 129 8.67 7.63 -24.17
CA LEU A 129 8.34 6.30 -23.67
C LEU A 129 9.55 5.35 -23.68
N GLY A 130 10.45 5.49 -24.65
CA GLY A 130 11.67 4.68 -24.74
C GLY A 130 12.67 5.06 -23.65
N GLU A 131 12.74 6.34 -23.29
CA GLU A 131 13.49 6.80 -22.12
C GLU A 131 12.89 6.22 -20.83
N LEU A 132 11.56 6.22 -20.70
CA LEU A 132 10.87 5.67 -19.54
C LEU A 132 11.13 4.17 -19.38
N GLU A 133 11.05 3.39 -20.47
CA GLU A 133 11.40 1.97 -20.50
C GLU A 133 12.84 1.74 -20.03
N ARG A 134 13.80 2.52 -20.58
CA ARG A 134 15.22 2.38 -20.25
C ARG A 134 15.53 2.74 -18.81
N GLN A 135 14.92 3.80 -18.28
CA GLN A 135 15.16 4.25 -16.90
C GLN A 135 14.41 3.40 -15.87
N GLY A 136 13.19 2.96 -16.17
CA GLY A 136 12.36 2.12 -15.30
C GLY A 136 12.23 2.67 -13.87
N LEU A 137 12.86 1.99 -12.90
CA LEU A 137 12.90 2.44 -11.50
C LEU A 137 13.70 3.73 -11.28
N GLY A 138 14.73 3.97 -12.10
CA GLY A 138 15.53 5.19 -12.04
C GLY A 138 14.65 6.44 -12.22
N PHE A 139 13.71 6.37 -13.16
CA PHE A 139 12.72 7.42 -13.38
C PHE A 139 11.92 7.73 -12.11
N ALA A 140 11.34 6.70 -11.47
CA ALA A 140 10.55 6.89 -10.25
C ALA A 140 11.37 7.44 -9.09
N LEU A 141 12.61 6.97 -8.91
CA LEU A 141 13.52 7.47 -7.88
C LEU A 141 13.83 8.96 -8.10
N THR A 142 14.15 9.37 -9.33
CA THR A 142 14.39 10.77 -9.66
C THR A 142 13.13 11.63 -9.53
N ALA A 143 11.99 11.16 -10.03
CA ALA A 143 10.70 11.85 -9.92
C ALA A 143 10.28 12.02 -8.45
N SER A 144 10.58 11.03 -7.59
CA SER A 144 10.29 11.09 -6.16
C SER A 144 11.13 12.13 -5.41
N GLN A 145 12.30 12.50 -5.92
CA GLN A 145 13.21 13.45 -5.26
C GLN A 145 12.97 14.90 -5.69
N LYS A 146 12.30 15.14 -6.83
CA LYS A 146 12.04 16.49 -7.32
C LYS A 146 11.12 17.23 -6.34
N PRO A 147 11.54 18.38 -5.76
CA PRO A 147 10.65 19.22 -4.98
C PRO A 147 9.55 19.75 -5.90
N SER A 148 8.29 19.64 -5.49
CA SER A 148 7.14 20.17 -6.22
C SER A 148 7.31 21.67 -6.41
N SER A 149 7.67 22.11 -7.62
CA SER A 149 7.81 23.51 -7.98
C SER A 149 6.43 24.15 -8.16
N SER A 150 5.75 24.47 -7.06
CA SER A 150 4.60 25.36 -7.03
C SER A 150 4.41 25.95 -5.63
N SER A 151 5.25 26.92 -5.25
CA SER A 151 5.00 27.93 -4.20
C SER A 151 5.96 29.11 -4.41
N PRO A 152 5.50 30.37 -4.35
CA PRO A 152 6.38 31.54 -4.48
C PRO A 152 7.31 31.69 -3.26
N PRO A 153 8.51 32.31 -3.41
CA PRO A 153 9.50 32.36 -2.35
C PRO A 153 9.09 33.36 -1.25
N LEU A 154 8.94 32.87 -0.01
CA LEU A 154 8.95 33.70 1.18
C LEU A 154 10.35 33.70 1.80
N VAL A 155 10.75 34.89 2.20
CA VAL A 155 12.09 35.37 2.54
C VAL A 155 12.70 34.63 3.73
N ALA A 156 14.01 34.37 3.62
CA ALA A 156 14.84 33.80 4.66
C ALA A 156 14.89 34.68 5.93
N GLY A 157 14.66 34.05 7.09
CA GLY A 157 14.94 34.60 8.41
C GLY A 157 15.62 33.55 9.27
N SER A 158 16.91 33.75 9.55
CA SER A 158 17.73 32.93 10.44
C SER A 158 17.30 33.08 11.90
N SER A 159 17.22 31.99 12.66
CA SER A 159 17.40 32.00 14.12
C SER A 159 17.83 30.61 14.63
N ASN A 160 18.82 30.63 15.53
CA ASN A 160 19.53 29.51 16.09
C ASN A 160 18.74 28.71 17.17
N LEU A 161 19.05 27.41 17.23
CA LEU A 161 19.16 26.52 18.41
C LEU A 161 18.14 26.63 19.55
N VAL A 162 17.27 25.60 19.65
CA VAL A 162 17.02 24.88 20.91
C VAL A 162 16.88 23.38 20.58
N ILE A 163 17.91 22.60 20.90
CA ILE A 163 17.85 21.13 20.90
C ILE A 163 17.34 20.73 22.27
N GLU A 164 16.06 20.33 22.36
CA GLU A 164 15.46 19.76 23.56
C GLU A 164 15.52 18.22 23.51
N LYS A 165 15.71 17.61 24.70
CA LYS A 165 16.16 16.24 24.97
C LYS A 165 15.20 15.12 24.50
N PRO A 166 15.70 13.87 24.31
CA PRO A 166 14.96 12.82 23.62
C PRO A 166 13.84 12.17 24.45
N LEU A 167 12.62 12.22 23.91
CA LEU A 167 11.38 11.59 24.39
C LEU A 167 11.33 10.05 24.25
N HIS A 168 12.47 9.38 24.01
CA HIS A 168 12.50 7.97 23.59
C HIS A 168 12.51 6.96 24.75
N ALA A 169 12.85 7.39 25.97
CA ALA A 169 12.97 6.48 27.11
C ALA A 169 11.60 5.98 27.65
N TRP A 170 10.52 6.75 27.49
CA TRP A 170 9.21 6.39 28.07
C TRP A 170 8.47 5.32 27.25
N TYR A 171 8.62 5.33 25.92
CA TYR A 171 7.96 4.38 25.02
C TYR A 171 8.52 2.95 25.13
N ALA A 172 9.81 2.80 25.47
CA ALA A 172 10.43 1.50 25.66
C ALA A 172 9.84 0.76 26.88
N THR A 173 9.59 1.49 27.99
CA THR A 173 9.02 0.92 29.22
C THR A 173 7.55 0.54 29.04
N ALA A 174 6.75 1.35 28.32
CA ALA A 174 5.36 1.04 28.03
C ALA A 174 5.20 -0.20 27.14
N GLY A 175 6.06 -0.36 26.12
CA GLY A 175 6.04 -1.53 25.23
C GLY A 175 6.31 -2.86 25.94
N VAL A 176 7.25 -2.88 26.88
CA VAL A 176 7.58 -4.09 27.67
C VAL A 176 6.42 -4.50 28.57
N ILE A 177 5.72 -3.55 29.19
CA ILE A 177 4.57 -3.83 30.07
C ILE A 177 3.41 -4.46 29.27
N VAL A 178 3.12 -3.95 28.07
CA VAL A 178 2.07 -4.50 27.21
C VAL A 178 2.43 -5.91 26.75
N ALA A 179 3.67 -6.14 26.30
CA ALA A 179 4.12 -7.45 25.85
C ALA A 179 4.09 -8.51 26.98
N ALA A 180 4.53 -8.14 28.19
CA ALA A 180 4.49 -9.03 29.36
C ALA A 180 3.06 -9.38 29.76
N SER A 181 2.13 -8.43 29.66
CA SER A 181 0.70 -8.64 29.97
C SER A 181 0.05 -9.60 28.98
N VAL A 182 0.31 -9.45 27.67
CA VAL A 182 -0.18 -10.36 26.62
C VAL A 182 0.39 -11.77 26.80
N ALA A 183 1.68 -11.90 27.10
CA ALA A 183 2.33 -13.20 27.32
C ALA A 183 1.77 -13.91 28.56
N THR A 184 1.52 -13.17 29.65
CA THR A 184 0.96 -13.74 30.88
C THR A 184 -0.49 -14.17 30.68
N PHE A 185 -1.29 -13.39 29.94
CA PHE A 185 -2.65 -13.75 29.57
C PHE A 185 -2.69 -15.01 28.70
N ALA A 186 -1.84 -15.09 27.66
CA ALA A 186 -1.73 -16.27 26.80
C ALA A 186 -1.28 -17.52 27.57
N TYR A 187 -0.29 -17.38 28.46
CA TYR A 187 0.18 -18.49 29.31
C TYR A 187 -0.92 -18.98 30.26
N TRP A 188 -1.63 -18.07 30.93
CA TRP A 188 -2.73 -18.42 31.84
C TRP A 188 -3.90 -19.08 31.10
N TYR A 189 -4.27 -18.56 29.93
CA TYR A 189 -5.35 -19.12 29.10
C TYR A 189 -4.99 -20.52 28.56
N GLY A 190 -3.74 -20.71 28.12
CA GLY A 190 -3.23 -22.02 27.67
C GLY A 190 -3.18 -23.05 28.80
N ARG A 191 -2.78 -22.65 30.01
CA ARG A 191 -2.75 -23.53 31.19
C ARG A 191 -4.15 -23.97 31.62
N ARG A 192 -5.18 -23.14 31.43
CA ARG A 192 -6.57 -23.47 31.77
C ARG A 192 -7.18 -24.53 30.84
N ARG A 193 -6.72 -24.64 29.58
CA ARG A 193 -7.15 -25.70 28.64
C ARG A 193 -6.52 -27.06 28.87
N ARG A 194 -5.34 -27.15 29.53
CA ARG A 194 -4.71 -28.45 29.85
C ARG A 194 -5.35 -29.21 31.02
N SER A 195 -6.35 -28.62 31.69
CA SER A 195 -7.10 -29.30 32.77
C SER A 195 -8.26 -30.18 32.27
N LYS A 196 -8.60 -30.15 30.98
CA LYS A 196 -9.68 -30.95 30.40
C LYS A 196 -9.36 -31.38 28.98
N THR A 197 -8.66 -32.51 28.85
CA THR A 197 -8.86 -33.54 27.82
C THR A 197 -7.73 -34.55 27.92
N GLY A 198 -8.09 -35.78 28.25
CA GLY A 198 -7.23 -36.95 28.16
C GLY A 198 -6.91 -37.31 26.71
N CYS A 199 -6.02 -38.29 26.61
CA CYS A 199 -5.51 -39.00 25.44
C CYS A 199 -6.41 -39.02 24.19
N ASP A 200 -5.80 -38.87 23.01
CA ASP A 200 -5.62 -40.02 22.12
C ASP A 200 -4.63 -39.73 20.99
N CYS A 201 -3.74 -40.71 20.77
CA CYS A 201 -2.88 -40.82 19.61
C CYS A 201 -3.66 -41.46 18.47
N PHE A 202 -3.59 -40.91 17.25
CA PHE A 202 -3.89 -41.67 16.04
C PHE A 202 -2.84 -41.39 14.96
N ARG A 203 -2.36 -42.49 14.37
CA ARG A 203 -1.29 -42.60 13.38
C ARG A 203 -1.91 -43.15 12.10
N ASN A 204 -1.66 -42.51 10.95
CA ASN A 204 -1.61 -43.14 9.61
C ASN A 204 -1.18 -42.05 8.61
N SER A 205 -0.10 -42.21 7.83
CA SER A 205 0.18 -43.12 6.70
C SER A 205 -0.02 -42.39 5.37
N ASP A 206 1.11 -42.20 4.70
CA ASP A 206 1.39 -42.01 3.26
C ASP A 206 0.29 -41.50 2.32
N ASN A 207 0.61 -40.40 1.62
CA ASN A 207 0.54 -40.42 0.16
C ASN A 207 1.45 -39.36 -0.47
N SER A 208 2.33 -39.83 -1.35
CA SER A 208 3.23 -39.02 -2.18
C SER A 208 2.52 -38.62 -3.48
N VAL A 209 2.80 -37.41 -3.96
CA VAL A 209 2.60 -37.04 -5.37
C VAL A 209 3.63 -35.99 -5.75
N ASN A 210 4.60 -36.40 -6.58
CA ASN A 210 5.42 -35.51 -7.38
C ASN A 210 4.55 -34.98 -8.53
N LEU A 211 4.48 -33.67 -8.71
CA LEU A 211 4.01 -33.05 -9.95
C LEU A 211 5.13 -32.15 -10.49
N CYS A 212 5.81 -32.65 -11.53
CA CYS A 212 6.49 -31.80 -12.50
C CYS A 212 5.45 -31.17 -13.42
N LEU A 213 5.44 -29.86 -13.57
CA LEU A 213 4.73 -29.16 -14.64
C LEU A 213 5.56 -27.95 -15.15
N PRO A 214 5.36 -27.54 -16.42
CA PRO A 214 6.40 -27.05 -17.32
C PRO A 214 6.43 -25.53 -17.51
N ASN A 215 7.45 -25.12 -18.26
CA ASN A 215 7.82 -23.77 -18.68
C ASN A 215 6.69 -22.82 -19.10
N SER A 216 6.97 -21.53 -18.85
CA SER A 216 6.28 -20.31 -19.30
C SER A 216 5.01 -19.95 -18.51
N ILE A 217 5.23 -19.24 -17.39
CA ILE A 217 4.17 -18.48 -16.72
C ILE A 217 3.91 -17.24 -17.58
N ARG A 218 2.82 -17.25 -18.33
CA ARG A 218 2.19 -16.02 -18.84
C ARG A 218 1.41 -15.43 -17.67
N ILE A 219 1.95 -14.40 -17.00
CA ILE A 219 1.19 -13.67 -15.98
C ILE A 219 0.27 -12.69 -16.71
N GLU A 220 -0.95 -13.13 -17.02
CA GLU A 220 -2.05 -12.22 -17.33
C GLU A 220 -2.58 -11.69 -15.99
N PHE A 221 -2.31 -10.41 -15.70
CA PHE A 221 -2.87 -9.72 -14.55
C PHE A 221 -4.33 -9.32 -14.86
N GLU A 222 -5.24 -10.29 -14.83
CA GLU A 222 -6.67 -9.98 -14.72
C GLU A 222 -6.93 -9.53 -13.28
N PHE A 223 -7.07 -8.21 -13.10
CA PHE A 223 -7.60 -7.62 -11.87
C PHE A 223 -9.12 -7.84 -11.83
N GLU A 224 -9.57 -9.09 -11.83
CA GLU A 224 -10.96 -9.41 -11.51
C GLU A 224 -11.16 -9.25 -10.00
N ILE A 225 -11.64 -8.08 -9.63
CA ILE A 225 -12.19 -7.78 -8.31
C ILE A 225 -13.55 -8.51 -8.27
N TRP A 226 -13.66 -9.55 -7.44
CA TRP A 226 -14.90 -10.31 -7.23
C TRP A 226 -16.02 -9.46 -6.63
#